data_AF-A0A560DFU3-F1
#
_entry.id   AF-A0A560DFU3-F1
#
_cell.length_a   1.000
_cell.length_b   1.000
_cell.length_c   1.000
_cell.angle_alpha   90.00
_cell.angle_beta   90.00
_cell.angle_gamma   90.00
#
_symmetry.space_group_name_H-M   'P 1'
#
loop_
_entity.id
_entity.type
_entity.pdbx_description
1 polymer ?
#
loop_
_entity_poly.entity_id
_entity_poly.type
_entity_poly.pdbx_seq_one_letter_code
_entity_poly.pdbx_strand_id
1 'polypeptide(L)'
;MSLQRPLLDPVFILRFWREALDGSGKARWRVQIRNINTGRRDVVDDVQDAFTIVTANLNAAEGEHEHSEEPRTGTPGDDFDDKSLC
;
A
#
# COMPACT_ATOMS: atom_id res chain seq x y z
N MET A 1 -32.92 -37.36 -15.14
CA MET A 1 -31.72 -37.20 -14.30
C MET A 1 -31.15 -35.82 -14.56
N SER A 2 -31.42 -34.87 -13.65
CA SER A 2 -30.85 -33.52 -13.73
C SER A 2 -29.38 -33.59 -13.33
N LEU A 3 -28.49 -33.32 -14.28
CA LEU A 3 -27.08 -33.05 -14.01
C LEU A 3 -27.02 -31.80 -13.12
N GLN A 4 -26.85 -31.96 -11.81
CA GLN A 4 -26.44 -30.86 -10.95
C GLN A 4 -25.06 -30.42 -11.44
N ARG A 5 -25.02 -29.30 -12.17
CA ARG A 5 -23.75 -28.63 -12.45
C ARG A 5 -23.14 -28.27 -11.10
N PRO A 6 -21.86 -28.60 -10.83
CA PRO A 6 -21.22 -28.14 -9.61
C PRO A 6 -21.34 -26.62 -9.58
N LEU A 7 -21.85 -26.09 -8.47
CA LEU A 7 -21.81 -24.66 -8.20
C LEU A 7 -20.33 -24.33 -8.05
N LEU A 8 -19.71 -23.85 -9.13
CA LEU A 8 -18.31 -23.50 -9.12
C LEU A 8 -18.19 -22.20 -8.34
N ASP A 9 -17.72 -22.29 -7.10
CA ASP A 9 -17.50 -21.13 -6.26
C ASP A 9 -16.55 -20.14 -6.98
N PRO A 10 -16.82 -18.83 -6.92
CA PRO A 10 -15.94 -17.84 -7.51
C PRO A 10 -14.54 -17.90 -6.90
N VAL A 11 -13.51 -18.11 -7.73
CA VAL A 11 -12.11 -18.12 -7.27
C VAL A 11 -11.34 -16.96 -7.88
N PHE A 12 -10.78 -16.14 -6.99
CA PHE A 12 -9.92 -15.01 -7.30
C PHE A 12 -8.53 -15.23 -6.69
N ILE A 13 -7.49 -14.92 -7.45
CA ILE A 13 -6.13 -14.78 -6.92
C ILE A 13 -5.80 -13.30 -6.83
N LEU A 14 -5.34 -12.91 -5.65
CA LEU A 14 -4.95 -11.55 -5.34
C LEU A 14 -3.45 -11.50 -5.09
N ARG A 15 -2.79 -10.53 -5.72
CA ARG A 15 -1.36 -10.33 -5.54
C ARG A 15 -1.08 -8.86 -5.29
N PHE A 16 -0.36 -8.61 -4.20
CA PHE A 16 0.17 -7.30 -3.82
C PHE A 16 1.68 -7.37 -3.85
N TRP A 17 2.34 -6.37 -4.43
CA TRP A 17 3.78 -6.24 -4.36
C TRP A 17 4.18 -4.77 -4.47
N ARG A 18 5.36 -4.44 -3.96
CA ARG A 18 5.98 -3.13 -4.18
C ARG A 18 6.81 -3.16 -5.45
N GLU A 19 6.60 -2.15 -6.28
CA GLU A 19 7.37 -1.91 -7.50
C GLU A 19 8.20 -0.64 -7.29
N ALA A 20 9.53 -0.78 -7.35
CA ALA A 20 10.47 0.33 -7.37
C ALA A 20 10.24 1.17 -8.63
N LEU A 21 10.15 2.49 -8.45
CA LEU A 21 10.15 3.45 -9.54
C LEU A 21 11.61 3.86 -9.74
N ASP A 22 12.20 3.32 -10.80
CA ASP A 22 13.62 3.38 -11.14
C ASP A 22 14.34 4.65 -10.67
N GLY A 23 15.42 4.48 -9.91
CA GLY A 23 16.37 5.53 -9.52
C GLY A 23 15.86 6.61 -8.56
N SER A 24 14.55 6.67 -8.29
CA SER A 24 13.95 7.75 -7.49
C SER A 24 13.87 7.46 -5.99
N GLY A 25 14.21 6.23 -5.55
CA GLY A 25 13.97 5.76 -4.18
C GLY A 25 12.48 5.54 -3.85
N LYS A 26 11.57 6.01 -4.72
CA LYS A 26 10.14 5.84 -4.58
C LYS A 26 9.76 4.41 -5.00
N ALA A 27 8.79 3.83 -4.31
CA ALA A 27 8.14 2.63 -4.81
C ALA A 27 6.64 2.76 -4.59
N ARG A 28 5.86 2.08 -5.42
CA ARG A 28 4.40 2.08 -5.36
C ARG A 28 3.88 0.68 -5.09
N TRP A 29 2.73 0.61 -4.44
CA TRP A 29 1.97 -0.63 -4.33
C TRP A 29 1.31 -0.96 -5.66
N ARG A 30 1.56 -2.16 -6.14
CA ARG A 30 0.91 -2.76 -7.29
C ARG A 30 0.00 -3.88 -6.84
N VAL A 31 -1.13 -3.98 -7.52
CA VAL A 31 -2.16 -4.99 -7.26
C VAL A 31 -2.53 -5.66 -8.57
N GLN A 32 -2.64 -6.98 -8.54
CA GLN A 32 -3.16 -7.78 -9.63
C GLN A 32 -4.23 -8.71 -9.10
N ILE A 33 -5.35 -8.76 -9.82
CA ILE A 33 -6.43 -9.70 -9.59
C ILE A 33 -6.47 -10.63 -10.79
N ARG A 34 -6.45 -11.93 -10.54
CA ARG A 34 -6.70 -12.95 -11.57
C ARG A 34 -7.99 -13.69 -11.25
N ASN A 35 -8.87 -13.74 -12.23
CA ASN A 35 -10.13 -14.45 -12.15
C ASN A 35 -9.91 -15.85 -12.72
N ILE A 36 -9.92 -16.87 -11.86
CA ILE A 36 -9.68 -18.26 -12.30
C ILE A 36 -10.98 -18.91 -12.72
N ASN A 37 -12.04 -18.65 -11.98
CA ASN A 37 -13.34 -19.25 -12.24
C ASN A 37 -14.44 -18.33 -11.74
N THR A 38 -14.79 -17.34 -12.54
CA THR A 38 -15.84 -16.38 -12.20
C THR A 38 -16.93 -16.51 -13.24
N GLY A 39 -17.93 -17.35 -12.96
CA GLY A 39 -19.10 -17.52 -13.82
C GLY A 39 -20.04 -16.31 -13.86
N ARG A 40 -19.71 -15.25 -13.11
CA ARG A 40 -20.51 -14.05 -12.90
C ARG A 40 -19.64 -12.81 -13.05
N ARG A 41 -19.95 -11.98 -14.06
CA ARG A 41 -19.19 -10.76 -14.39
C ARG A 41 -19.44 -9.64 -13.39
N ASP A 42 -20.66 -9.53 -12.86
CA ASP A 42 -21.03 -8.57 -11.83
C ASP A 42 -20.17 -8.69 -10.56
N VAL A 43 -19.91 -9.91 -10.10
CA VAL A 43 -19.03 -10.15 -8.94
C VAL A 43 -17.57 -9.77 -9.23
N VAL A 44 -17.13 -9.88 -10.49
CA VAL A 44 -15.77 -9.48 -10.89
C VAL A 44 -15.60 -7.97 -10.81
N ASP A 45 -16.61 -7.22 -11.27
CA ASP A 45 -16.59 -5.76 -11.31
C ASP A 45 -16.58 -5.20 -9.87
N ASP A 46 -17.46 -5.69 -8.99
CA ASP A 46 -17.48 -5.30 -7.56
C ASP A 46 -16.14 -5.56 -6.86
N VAL A 47 -15.53 -6.71 -7.14
CA VAL A 47 -14.21 -7.09 -6.61
C VAL A 47 -13.15 -6.12 -7.11
N GLN A 48 -13.10 -5.82 -8.41
CA GLN A 48 -12.14 -4.87 -8.98
C GLN A 48 -12.26 -3.46 -8.39
N ASP A 49 -13.48 -2.98 -8.15
CA ASP A 49 -13.72 -1.67 -7.56
C ASP A 49 -13.21 -1.61 -6.11
N ALA A 50 -13.51 -2.63 -5.30
CA ALA A 50 -13.01 -2.72 -3.92
C ALA A 50 -11.47 -2.68 -3.87
N PHE A 51 -10.80 -3.37 -4.80
CA PHE A 51 -9.34 -3.38 -4.84
C PHE A 51 -8.73 -2.10 -5.39
N THR A 52 -9.44 -1.38 -6.24
CA THR A 52 -9.03 -0.04 -6.67
C THR A 52 -8.96 0.90 -5.47
N ILE A 53 -9.95 0.84 -4.57
CA ILE A 53 -9.98 1.62 -3.32
C ILE A 53 -8.81 1.24 -2.41
N VAL A 54 -8.59 -0.06 -2.16
CA VAL A 54 -7.48 -0.52 -1.31
C VAL A 54 -6.13 -0.09 -1.88
N THR A 55 -5.94 -0.20 -3.21
CA THR A 55 -4.70 0.22 -3.88
C THR A 55 -4.46 1.72 -3.74
N ALA A 56 -5.50 2.53 -3.86
CA ALA A 56 -5.40 3.98 -3.69
C ALA A 56 -4.96 4.33 -2.25
N ASN A 57 -5.58 3.71 -1.24
CA ASN A 57 -5.24 3.94 0.16
C ASN A 57 -3.79 3.51 0.49
N LEU A 58 -3.36 2.35 -0.01
CA LEU A 58 -1.98 1.89 0.18
C LEU A 58 -0.95 2.82 -0.44
N ASN A 59 -1.23 3.37 -1.62
CA ASN A 59 -0.33 4.33 -2.26
C ASN A 59 -0.37 5.72 -1.60
N ALA A 60 -1.51 6.14 -1.05
CA ALA A 60 -1.62 7.38 -0.29
C ALA A 60 -0.80 7.33 1.01
N ALA A 61 -0.90 6.22 1.74
CA ALA A 61 -0.13 6.01 2.98
C ALA A 61 1.40 6.02 2.76
N GLU A 62 1.88 5.56 1.59
CA GLU A 62 3.30 5.68 1.23
C GLU A 62 3.72 7.14 0.98
N GLY A 63 2.85 7.95 0.37
CA GLY A 63 3.12 9.37 0.14
C GLY A 63 3.18 10.21 1.43
N GLU A 64 2.40 9.83 2.44
CA GLU A 64 2.42 10.48 3.77
C GLU A 64 3.72 10.19 4.54
N HIS A 65 4.32 9.01 4.34
CA HIS A 65 5.58 8.64 4.97
C HIS A 65 6.79 9.44 4.44
N GLU A 66 6.77 9.89 3.18
CA GLU A 66 7.83 10.76 2.62
C GLU A 66 7.79 12.19 3.17
N HIS A 67 6.67 12.62 3.75
CA HIS A 67 6.47 14.00 4.22
C HIS A 67 6.70 14.18 5.74
N SER A 68 7.05 13.10 6.45
CA SER A 68 7.24 13.08 7.91
C SER A 68 8.71 13.04 8.35
N GLU A 69 9.65 13.27 7.42
CA GLU A 69 11.03 13.61 7.77
C GLU A 69 11.14 15.13 7.99
N GLU A 70 10.54 15.62 9.07
CA GLU A 70 10.91 16.94 9.58
C GLU A 70 12.40 16.91 9.98
N PRO A 71 13.23 17.85 9.50
CA PRO A 71 14.59 17.97 9.99
C PRO A 71 14.49 18.34 11.46
N ARG A 72 14.99 17.46 12.34
CA ARG A 72 15.30 17.85 13.72
C ARG A 72 16.36 18.93 13.63
N THR A 73 15.92 20.18 13.55
CA THR A 73 16.73 21.36 13.79
C THR A 73 17.28 21.21 15.20
N GLY A 74 18.57 20.89 15.28
CA GLY A 74 19.31 20.85 16.52
C GLY A 74 19.06 22.14 17.29
N THR A 75 18.67 22.01 18.55
CA THR A 75 18.67 23.12 19.49
C THR A 75 20.13 23.43 19.81
N PRO A 76 20.70 24.60 19.45
CA PRO A 76 21.99 25.01 19.96
C PRO A 76 21.73 25.61 21.35
N GLY A 77 22.02 24.83 22.38
CA GLY A 77 21.70 25.26 23.73
C GLY A 77 22.31 24.34 24.78
N ASP A 78 23.62 24.14 24.71
CA ASP A 78 24.42 23.66 25.85
C ASP A 78 25.85 24.20 25.66
N ASP A 79 26.11 25.39 26.21
CA ASP A 79 27.44 25.87 26.60
C ASP A 79 27.22 26.88 27.73
N PHE A 80 26.82 26.36 28.89
CA PHE A 80 26.89 27.06 30.16
C PHE A 80 28.14 26.58 30.89
N ASP A 81 29.31 27.00 30.42
CA ASP A 81 30.57 26.74 31.13
C ASP A 81 30.90 27.90 32.09
N ASP A 82 30.52 27.63 33.34
CA ASP A 82 31.20 27.93 34.60
C ASP A 82 32.42 28.89 34.53
N LYS A 83 32.19 30.17 34.83
CA LYS A 83 33.26 31.03 35.36
C LYS A 83 33.42 30.76 36.85
N SER A 84 34.10 29.67 37.18
CA SER A 84 34.71 29.51 38.51
C SER A 84 35.85 30.49 38.69
N LEU A 85 35.80 31.19 39.83
CA LEU A 85 36.85 32.05 40.35
C LEU A 85 38.18 31.32 40.50
N CYS A 86 39.26 31.93 39.99
CA CYS A 86 40.59 32.01 40.61
C CYS A 86 41.32 33.22 40.00
#